data_AF-A0AA97HCN6-F1
#
_entry.id   AF-A0AA97HCN6-F1
#
_cell.length_a   1.000
_cell.length_b   1.000
_cell.length_c   1.000
_cell.angle_alpha   90.00
_cell.angle_beta   90.00
_cell.angle_gamma   90.00
#
_symmetry.space_group_name_H-M   'P 1'
#
loop_
_entity.id
_entity.type
_entity.pdbx_description
1 polymer ?
#
loop_
_entity_poly.entity_id
_entity_poly.type
_entity_poly.pdbx_seq_one_letter_code
_entity_poly.pdbx_strand_id
1 'polypeptide(L)'
;MKPLQTFHIDGLTHEAKGVARLGGKVVFIDGALPGEAVSAQITKTGRHFDEAKLSEVIEPSQYRIDPSCQHFSECGGCSFQHLSWQEQVSAKSTWLKGQLRNVVSDDEDMHILADKGEGYRRRARIAIDYKSGGLGFRGKASKEIISIEQCVVLTEPLQAVFSSLKAALSNDELVRSLGHIELLEDSKGVSVLFRLTSVIADSLTTQWQNWAKSEEIVLYWQAPKESKACVELEDMRYYDLDNMRFNYHPQDFIQVNTMMNQKMVAQAIEWLNPTQEDVILDLFCGVGNFSLPLAKRGSIRDWC
;
A
#
# COMPACT_ATOMS: atom_id res chain seq x y z
N MET A 1 -13.58 -7.61 30.27
CA MET A 1 -12.28 -7.91 29.61
C MET A 1 -11.54 -8.93 30.47
N LYS A 2 -10.78 -9.85 29.86
CA LYS A 2 -9.98 -10.84 30.61
C LYS A 2 -8.78 -10.13 31.29
N PRO A 3 -8.17 -10.70 32.35
CA PRO A 3 -6.97 -10.13 32.94
C PRO A 3 -5.81 -10.11 31.94
N LEU A 4 -4.84 -9.21 32.18
CA LEU A 4 -3.54 -9.25 31.52
C LEU A 4 -2.85 -10.56 31.84
N GLN A 5 -2.23 -11.14 30.83
CA GLN A 5 -1.47 -12.39 30.94
C GLN A 5 -0.16 -12.26 30.19
N THR A 6 0.85 -12.96 30.66
CA THR A 6 2.14 -13.05 29.99
C THR A 6 2.10 -14.11 28.89
N PHE A 7 2.62 -13.78 27.71
CA PHE A 7 2.73 -14.66 26.57
C PHE A 7 4.17 -14.66 26.06
N HIS A 8 4.65 -15.83 25.65
CA HIS A 8 5.86 -15.97 24.84
C HIS A 8 5.46 -16.11 23.38
N ILE A 9 6.14 -15.37 22.51
CA ILE A 9 5.79 -15.29 21.09
C ILE A 9 6.68 -16.23 20.28
N ASP A 10 6.05 -17.24 19.68
CA ASP A 10 6.74 -18.31 18.94
C ASP A 10 6.84 -18.02 17.44
N GLY A 11 5.95 -17.18 16.90
CA GLY A 11 5.84 -16.97 15.47
C GLY A 11 5.12 -15.68 15.10
N LEU A 12 5.01 -15.45 13.81
CA LEU A 12 4.42 -14.25 13.24
C LEU A 12 3.51 -14.61 12.08
N THR A 13 2.32 -14.01 12.02
CA THR A 13 1.42 -14.15 10.87
C THR A 13 1.86 -13.25 9.71
N HIS A 14 1.31 -13.48 8.51
CA HIS A 14 1.50 -12.58 7.36
C HIS A 14 0.98 -11.15 7.58
N GLU A 15 0.13 -10.95 8.59
CA GLU A 15 -0.39 -9.64 9.01
C GLU A 15 0.47 -8.99 10.10
N ALA A 16 1.63 -9.57 10.45
CA ALA A 16 2.49 -9.16 11.55
C ALA A 16 1.87 -9.25 12.95
N LYS A 17 1.00 -10.25 13.17
CA LYS A 17 0.51 -10.56 14.53
C LYS A 17 1.36 -11.65 15.15
N GLY A 18 1.83 -11.43 16.37
CA GLY A 18 2.54 -12.42 17.15
C GLY A 18 1.66 -13.64 17.42
N VAL A 19 2.25 -14.82 17.35
CA VAL A 19 1.59 -16.10 17.60
C VAL A 19 2.09 -16.65 18.91
N ALA A 20 1.18 -16.84 19.86
CA ALA A 20 1.44 -17.50 21.14
C ALA A 20 0.44 -18.64 21.36
N ARG A 21 0.65 -19.43 22.41
CA ARG A 21 -0.30 -20.46 22.84
C ARG A 21 -0.63 -20.34 24.33
N LEU A 22 -1.91 -20.48 24.65
CA LEU A 22 -2.42 -20.53 26.01
C LEU A 22 -3.30 -21.77 26.18
N GLY A 23 -2.87 -22.71 27.03
CA GLY A 23 -3.58 -23.99 27.20
C GLY A 23 -3.74 -24.79 25.90
N GLY A 24 -2.73 -24.73 25.02
CA GLY A 24 -2.74 -25.38 23.70
C GLY A 24 -3.49 -24.62 22.60
N LYS A 25 -4.28 -23.60 22.95
CA LYS A 25 -5.04 -22.77 22.00
C LYS A 25 -4.19 -21.61 21.48
N VAL A 26 -4.30 -21.32 20.19
CA VAL A 26 -3.56 -20.23 19.53
C VAL A 26 -4.13 -18.87 19.96
N VAL A 27 -3.22 -17.92 20.23
CA VAL A 27 -3.55 -16.52 20.53
C VAL A 27 -2.77 -15.62 19.58
N PHE A 28 -3.49 -14.77 18.84
CA PHE A 28 -2.88 -13.76 17.98
C PHE A 28 -2.78 -12.43 18.71
N ILE A 29 -1.58 -11.85 18.75
CA ILE A 29 -1.26 -10.65 19.52
C ILE A 29 -0.74 -9.57 18.58
N ASP A 30 -1.56 -8.53 18.34
CA ASP A 30 -1.16 -7.40 17.49
C ASP A 30 -0.02 -6.59 18.14
N GLY A 31 1.04 -6.32 17.38
CA GLY A 31 2.23 -5.56 17.81
C GLY A 31 3.32 -6.38 18.51
N ALA A 32 3.14 -7.69 18.70
CA ALA A 32 4.12 -8.58 19.30
C ALA A 32 4.94 -9.34 18.24
N LEU A 33 6.22 -9.59 18.52
CA LEU A 33 7.19 -10.20 17.61
C LEU A 33 7.75 -11.53 18.14
N PRO A 34 8.21 -12.45 17.26
CA PRO A 34 8.87 -13.67 17.69
C PRO A 34 10.08 -13.41 18.60
N GLY A 35 10.22 -14.27 19.62
CA GLY A 35 11.28 -14.17 20.62
C GLY A 35 10.96 -13.23 21.78
N GLU A 36 9.77 -12.63 21.83
CA GLU A 36 9.36 -11.74 22.91
C GLU A 36 8.65 -12.45 24.05
N ALA A 37 8.79 -11.88 25.25
CA ALA A 37 7.84 -12.04 26.34
C ALA A 37 7.00 -10.77 26.45
N VAL A 38 5.68 -10.89 26.42
CA VAL A 38 4.75 -9.75 26.41
C VAL A 38 3.62 -9.91 27.40
N SER A 39 3.14 -8.80 27.96
CA SER A 39 1.86 -8.72 28.67
C SER A 39 0.78 -8.33 27.67
N ALA A 40 -0.26 -9.16 27.51
CA ALA A 40 -1.35 -8.89 26.58
C ALA A 40 -2.72 -9.22 27.19
N GLN A 41 -3.75 -8.56 26.70
CA GLN A 41 -5.13 -8.77 27.12
C GLN A 41 -5.94 -9.40 25.99
N ILE A 42 -6.57 -10.55 26.26
CA ILE A 42 -7.49 -11.18 25.31
C ILE A 42 -8.72 -10.29 25.12
N THR A 43 -8.92 -9.83 23.89
CA THR A 43 -10.02 -8.95 23.48
C THR A 43 -11.18 -9.72 22.86
N LYS A 44 -10.90 -10.88 22.25
CA LYS A 44 -11.91 -11.72 21.59
C LYS A 44 -11.58 -13.19 21.73
N THR A 45 -12.60 -13.99 22.03
CA THR A 45 -12.46 -15.45 22.16
C THR A 45 -13.20 -16.15 21.03
N GLY A 46 -12.48 -16.97 20.27
CA GLY A 46 -13.03 -17.75 19.15
C GLY A 46 -13.05 -19.25 19.45
N ARG A 47 -13.57 -20.06 18.52
CA ARG A 47 -13.54 -21.54 18.67
C ARG A 47 -12.11 -22.08 18.55
N HIS A 48 -11.35 -21.58 17.57
CA HIS A 48 -10.02 -22.12 17.22
C HIS A 48 -8.86 -21.27 17.73
N PHE A 49 -9.05 -19.96 17.83
CA PHE A 49 -8.04 -19.02 18.28
C PHE A 49 -8.67 -17.89 19.09
N ASP A 50 -7.86 -17.20 19.87
CA ASP A 50 -8.20 -15.95 20.54
C ASP A 50 -7.42 -14.79 19.91
N GLU A 51 -7.97 -13.58 20.02
CA GLU A 51 -7.26 -12.34 19.67
C GLU A 51 -6.97 -11.58 20.95
N ALA A 52 -5.78 -11.03 21.05
CA ALA A 52 -5.33 -10.23 22.18
C ALA A 52 -4.64 -8.94 21.71
N LYS A 53 -4.72 -7.92 22.57
CA LYS A 53 -4.05 -6.65 22.38
C LYS A 53 -2.83 -6.59 23.29
N LEU A 54 -1.67 -6.29 22.71
CA LEU A 54 -0.44 -6.02 23.45
C LEU A 54 -0.65 -4.87 24.44
N SER A 55 -0.22 -5.05 25.68
CA SER A 55 -0.18 -4.01 26.71
C SER A 55 1.26 -3.54 26.94
N GLU A 56 2.20 -4.47 27.06
CA GLU A 56 3.60 -4.17 27.36
C GLU A 56 4.52 -5.26 26.78
N VAL A 57 5.68 -4.84 26.27
CA VAL A 57 6.77 -5.76 25.91
C VAL A 57 7.69 -5.87 27.12
N ILE A 58 7.76 -7.05 27.73
CA ILE A 58 8.54 -7.31 28.94
C ILE A 58 9.99 -7.62 28.54
N GLU A 59 10.16 -8.50 27.56
CA GLU A 59 11.45 -8.85 26.96
C GLU A 59 11.35 -8.62 25.45
N PRO A 60 11.99 -7.58 24.89
CA PRO A 60 11.89 -7.26 23.48
C PRO A 60 12.77 -8.18 22.62
N SER A 61 12.31 -8.42 21.39
CA SER A 61 13.11 -9.11 20.38
C SER A 61 14.30 -8.24 19.98
N GLN A 62 15.45 -8.85 19.71
CA GLN A 62 16.63 -8.14 19.17
C GLN A 62 16.36 -7.44 17.83
N TYR A 63 15.31 -7.86 17.13
CA TYR A 63 14.91 -7.32 15.83
C TYR A 63 13.80 -6.27 15.92
N ARG A 64 13.30 -5.97 17.14
CA ARG A 64 12.35 -4.89 17.34
C ARG A 64 13.05 -3.56 17.08
N ILE A 65 12.37 -2.69 16.34
CA ILE A 65 12.77 -1.30 16.12
C ILE A 65 11.61 -0.37 16.45
N ASP A 66 11.91 0.89 16.71
CA ASP A 66 10.89 1.92 16.78
C ASP A 66 10.36 2.22 15.37
N PRO A 67 9.04 2.20 15.16
CA PRO A 67 8.45 2.57 13.88
C PRO A 67 8.83 3.99 13.46
N SER A 68 9.25 4.16 12.22
CA SER A 68 9.55 5.49 11.65
C SER A 68 8.31 6.36 11.48
N CYS A 69 7.12 5.75 11.31
CA CYS A 69 5.86 6.47 11.26
C CYS A 69 5.24 6.61 12.66
N GLN A 70 5.07 7.85 13.12
CA GLN A 70 4.39 8.14 14.39
C GLN A 70 2.95 7.61 14.46
N HIS A 71 2.30 7.39 13.31
CA HIS A 71 0.92 6.89 13.21
C HIS A 71 0.85 5.36 13.19
N PHE A 72 1.97 4.63 13.25
CA PHE A 72 2.02 3.18 13.06
C PHE A 72 1.12 2.38 14.02
N SER A 73 0.98 2.83 15.26
CA SER A 73 0.16 2.17 16.27
C SER A 73 -1.34 2.25 15.97
N GLU A 74 -1.79 3.25 15.21
CA GLU A 74 -3.20 3.54 14.97
C GLU A 74 -3.63 3.32 13.52
N CYS A 75 -2.82 3.76 12.55
CA CYS A 75 -3.10 3.68 11.12
C CYS A 75 -3.05 2.23 10.62
N GLY A 76 -4.07 1.81 9.87
CA GLY A 76 -4.17 0.47 9.29
C GLY A 76 -3.33 0.24 8.03
N GLY A 77 -2.49 1.20 7.63
CA GLY A 77 -1.73 1.13 6.38
C GLY A 77 -0.46 0.27 6.43
N CYS A 78 0.17 0.13 7.60
CA CYS A 78 1.43 -0.58 7.78
C CYS A 78 1.33 -1.55 8.97
N SER A 79 1.87 -2.77 8.81
CA SER A 79 1.84 -3.79 9.87
C SER A 79 3.21 -4.11 10.47
N PHE A 80 4.30 -3.88 9.74
CA PHE A 80 5.62 -4.43 10.09
C PHE A 80 6.65 -3.42 10.60
N GLN A 81 6.35 -2.13 10.73
CA GLN A 81 7.38 -1.12 11.02
C GLN A 81 8.06 -1.24 12.40
N HIS A 82 7.51 -2.05 13.30
CA HIS A 82 8.13 -2.38 14.59
C HIS A 82 9.16 -3.52 14.48
N LEU A 83 9.35 -4.10 13.30
CA LEU A 83 10.33 -5.16 12.98
C LEU A 83 11.36 -4.61 12.00
N SER A 84 12.65 -4.89 12.25
CA SER A 84 13.74 -4.48 11.37
C SER A 84 13.49 -4.92 9.92
N TRP A 85 13.89 -4.08 8.95
CA TRP A 85 13.58 -4.28 7.53
C TRP A 85 13.98 -5.68 7.02
N GLN A 86 15.19 -6.13 7.37
CA GLN A 86 15.72 -7.44 7.00
C GLN A 86 14.82 -8.56 7.51
N GLU A 87 14.34 -8.45 8.75
CA GLU A 87 13.44 -9.45 9.32
C GLU A 87 12.02 -9.36 8.76
N GLN A 88 11.56 -8.21 8.25
CA GLN A 88 10.30 -8.16 7.51
C GLN A 88 10.37 -9.02 6.24
N VAL A 89 11.50 -8.97 5.53
CA VAL A 89 11.75 -9.78 4.34
C VAL A 89 11.84 -11.26 4.71
N SER A 90 12.62 -11.58 5.76
CA SER A 90 12.76 -12.94 6.29
C SER A 90 11.43 -13.55 6.73
N ALA A 91 10.61 -12.81 7.49
CA ALA A 91 9.32 -13.28 7.98
C ALA A 91 8.34 -13.58 6.84
N LYS A 92 8.29 -12.72 5.81
CA LYS A 92 7.44 -12.95 4.63
C LYS A 92 7.90 -14.17 3.83
N SER A 93 9.22 -14.31 3.64
CA SER A 93 9.82 -15.45 2.96
C SER A 93 9.50 -16.77 3.69
N THR A 94 9.74 -16.81 5.01
CA THR A 94 9.43 -17.96 5.87
C THR A 94 7.95 -18.31 5.83
N TRP A 95 7.06 -17.31 5.91
CA TRP A 95 5.62 -17.53 5.83
C TRP A 95 5.22 -18.16 4.49
N LEU A 96 5.72 -17.65 3.36
CA LEU A 96 5.43 -18.15 2.03
C LEU A 96 5.95 -19.59 1.85
N LYS A 97 7.20 -19.87 2.24
CA LYS A 97 7.74 -21.24 2.25
C LYS A 97 6.84 -22.19 3.04
N GLY A 98 6.37 -21.77 4.21
CA GLY A 98 5.44 -22.54 5.02
C GLY A 98 4.09 -22.83 4.35
N GLN A 99 3.59 -21.94 3.48
CA GLN A 99 2.38 -22.18 2.67
C GLN A 99 2.64 -23.15 1.51
N LEU A 100 3.86 -23.15 0.96
CA LEU A 100 4.26 -23.96 -0.20
C LEU A 100 4.91 -25.29 0.17
N ARG A 101 5.06 -25.63 1.46
CA ARG A 101 5.75 -26.84 1.95
C ARG A 101 5.28 -28.18 1.36
N ASN A 102 4.05 -28.23 0.83
CA ASN A 102 3.49 -29.44 0.19
C ASN A 102 3.64 -29.44 -1.33
N VAL A 103 4.18 -28.37 -1.91
CA VAL A 103 4.30 -28.12 -3.36
C VAL A 103 5.77 -27.98 -3.76
N VAL A 104 6.58 -27.37 -2.91
CA VAL A 104 8.00 -27.06 -3.14
C VAL A 104 8.83 -27.76 -2.06
N SER A 105 9.96 -28.36 -2.44
CA SER A 105 10.89 -28.96 -1.47
C SER A 105 11.61 -27.90 -0.64
N ASP A 106 11.95 -28.24 0.61
CA ASP A 106 12.62 -27.32 1.53
C ASP A 106 13.99 -26.83 1.02
N ASP A 107 14.64 -27.62 0.14
CA ASP A 107 15.94 -27.32 -0.47
C ASP A 107 15.87 -26.33 -1.66
N GLU A 108 14.67 -25.92 -2.11
CA GLU A 108 14.57 -24.92 -3.17
C GLU A 108 14.83 -23.51 -2.63
N ASP A 109 15.86 -22.88 -3.21
CA ASP A 109 16.21 -21.49 -2.94
C ASP A 109 15.20 -20.54 -3.59
N MET A 110 14.36 -19.93 -2.76
CA MET A 110 13.48 -18.87 -3.20
C MET A 110 14.27 -17.58 -3.42
N HIS A 111 14.37 -17.13 -4.67
CA HIS A 111 15.01 -15.85 -4.99
C HIS A 111 14.17 -14.68 -4.45
N ILE A 112 14.75 -13.88 -3.56
CA ILE A 112 14.06 -12.78 -2.90
C ILE A 112 14.34 -11.46 -3.64
N LEU A 113 13.28 -10.84 -4.16
CA LEU A 113 13.32 -9.45 -4.62
C LEU A 113 12.96 -8.51 -3.46
N ALA A 114 13.89 -7.61 -3.12
CA ALA A 114 13.72 -6.61 -2.06
C ALA A 114 14.19 -5.22 -2.52
N ASP A 115 13.63 -4.18 -1.91
CA ASP A 115 13.98 -2.78 -2.12
C ASP A 115 13.78 -1.99 -0.81
N LYS A 116 13.93 -0.68 -0.80
CA LYS A 116 13.69 0.16 0.37
C LYS A 116 12.27 0.00 0.94
N GLY A 117 12.17 0.04 2.27
CA GLY A 117 10.90 -0.06 3.01
C GLY A 117 10.12 1.26 3.13
N GLU A 118 10.67 2.37 2.62
CA GLU A 118 10.11 3.72 2.71
C GLU A 118 10.22 4.46 1.38
N GLY A 119 9.44 5.52 1.20
CA GLY A 119 9.51 6.35 -0.01
C GLY A 119 9.27 5.58 -1.30
N TYR A 120 8.47 4.51 -1.26
CA TYR A 120 8.27 3.59 -2.39
C TYR A 120 6.88 3.73 -3.00
N ARG A 121 5.90 4.24 -2.25
CA ARG A 121 4.48 4.21 -2.59
C ARG A 121 4.11 5.44 -3.42
N ARG A 122 3.97 5.23 -4.73
CA ARG A 122 3.64 6.29 -5.71
C ARG A 122 2.14 6.49 -5.98
N ARG A 123 1.27 5.83 -5.20
CA ARG A 123 -0.18 5.98 -5.31
C ARG A 123 -0.86 5.81 -3.96
N ALA A 124 -1.77 6.71 -3.62
CA ALA A 124 -2.54 6.63 -2.40
C ALA A 124 -4.00 7.05 -2.62
N ARG A 125 -4.90 6.43 -1.86
CA ARG A 125 -6.29 6.87 -1.75
C ARG A 125 -6.49 7.37 -0.34
N ILE A 126 -6.63 8.68 -0.20
CA ILE A 126 -6.75 9.39 1.05
C ILE A 126 -8.22 9.49 1.43
N ALA A 127 -8.54 9.05 2.64
CA ALA A 127 -9.84 9.21 3.24
C ALA A 127 -9.94 10.57 3.92
N ILE A 128 -11.17 11.07 4.02
CA ILE A 128 -11.48 12.36 4.62
C ILE A 128 -12.31 12.10 5.87
N ASP A 129 -11.88 12.67 6.99
CA ASP A 129 -12.71 12.76 8.19
C ASP A 129 -13.58 14.02 8.11
N TYR A 130 -14.85 13.86 7.77
CA TYR A 130 -15.80 14.98 7.68
C TYR A 130 -16.05 15.70 9.01
N LYS A 131 -15.71 15.09 10.16
CA LYS A 131 -15.90 15.72 11.47
C LYS A 131 -14.81 16.74 11.77
N SER A 132 -13.55 16.36 11.52
CA SER A 132 -12.37 17.19 11.81
C SER A 132 -11.82 17.93 10.58
N GLY A 133 -12.24 17.54 9.37
CA GLY A 133 -11.59 17.93 8.12
C GLY A 133 -10.25 17.23 7.88
N GLY A 134 -9.85 16.29 8.75
CA GLY A 134 -8.58 15.59 8.68
C GLY A 134 -8.46 14.68 7.47
N LEU A 135 -7.26 14.61 6.90
CA LEU A 135 -6.91 13.71 5.80
C LEU A 135 -6.10 12.54 6.33
N GLY A 136 -6.43 11.32 5.89
CA GLY A 136 -5.66 10.16 6.32
C GLY A 136 -6.16 8.82 5.82
N PHE A 137 -6.03 7.80 6.66
CA PHE A 137 -6.35 6.42 6.33
C PHE A 137 -7.21 5.77 7.42
N ARG A 138 -7.82 4.63 7.11
CA ARG A 138 -8.58 3.87 8.10
C ARG A 138 -7.66 3.32 9.19
N GLY A 139 -8.13 3.37 10.43
CA GLY A 139 -7.43 2.81 11.57
C GLY A 139 -7.38 1.27 11.56
N LYS A 140 -6.46 0.70 12.33
CA LYS A 140 -6.33 -0.75 12.50
C LYS A 140 -7.64 -1.38 12.98
N ALA A 141 -8.17 -2.31 12.19
CA ALA A 141 -9.45 -2.98 12.45
C ALA A 141 -10.62 -2.00 12.76
N SER A 142 -10.56 -0.77 12.26
CA SER A 142 -11.51 0.29 12.54
C SER A 142 -12.02 0.95 11.26
N LYS A 143 -13.21 1.55 11.34
CA LYS A 143 -13.75 2.43 10.29
C LYS A 143 -13.36 3.90 10.51
N GLU A 144 -12.80 4.22 11.67
CA GLU A 144 -12.33 5.56 12.00
C GLU A 144 -11.16 5.95 11.09
N ILE A 145 -11.12 7.24 10.75
CA ILE A 145 -10.05 7.81 9.95
C ILE A 145 -9.01 8.37 10.90
N ILE A 146 -7.79 7.87 10.80
CA ILE A 146 -6.63 8.40 11.51
C ILE A 146 -6.06 9.51 10.64
N SER A 147 -6.11 10.75 11.16
CA SER A 147 -5.50 11.90 10.51
C SER A 147 -3.99 11.70 10.46
N ILE A 148 -3.41 11.84 9.27
CA ILE A 148 -1.98 11.62 9.05
C ILE A 148 -1.30 12.98 8.92
N GLU A 149 -0.20 13.16 9.63
CA GLU A 149 0.70 14.31 9.45
C GLU A 149 1.69 14.01 8.32
N GLN A 150 2.39 12.89 8.43
CA GLN A 150 3.36 12.44 7.43
C GLN A 150 3.21 10.95 7.18
N CYS A 151 3.35 10.53 5.92
CA CYS A 151 3.33 9.14 5.51
C CYS A 151 4.66 8.76 4.85
N VAL A 152 5.57 8.21 5.65
CA VAL A 152 6.96 7.88 5.25
C VAL A 152 7.06 6.88 4.09
N VAL A 153 6.01 6.10 3.83
CA VAL A 153 5.99 5.16 2.70
C VAL A 153 5.64 5.84 1.37
N LEU A 154 5.00 7.01 1.38
CA LEU A 154 4.77 7.78 0.17
C LEU A 154 6.09 8.30 -0.39
N THR A 155 6.20 8.39 -1.70
CA THR A 155 7.33 9.07 -2.34
C THR A 155 7.40 10.53 -1.91
N GLU A 156 8.58 11.12 -1.96
CA GLU A 156 8.82 12.49 -1.51
C GLU A 156 7.89 13.52 -2.21
N PRO A 157 7.69 13.48 -3.55
CA PRO A 157 6.73 14.39 -4.20
C PRO A 157 5.30 14.23 -3.68
N LEU A 158 4.87 12.99 -3.38
CA LEU A 158 3.54 12.76 -2.81
C LEU A 158 3.43 13.19 -1.35
N GLN A 159 4.51 13.12 -0.56
CA GLN A 159 4.53 13.66 0.80
C GLN A 159 4.40 15.19 0.80
N ALA A 160 5.07 15.87 -0.13
CA ALA A 160 4.97 17.32 -0.30
C ALA A 160 3.53 17.73 -0.66
N VAL A 161 2.95 17.12 -1.70
CA VAL A 161 1.57 17.40 -2.13
C VAL A 161 0.54 17.02 -1.06
N PHE A 162 0.75 15.93 -0.32
CA PHE A 162 -0.13 15.57 0.79
C PHE A 162 -0.14 16.65 1.89
N SER A 163 1.03 17.17 2.25
CA SER A 163 1.16 18.26 3.22
C SER A 163 0.48 19.55 2.74
N SER A 164 0.70 19.93 1.48
CA SER A 164 0.04 21.11 0.89
C SER A 164 -1.48 20.94 0.84
N LEU A 165 -1.98 19.78 0.40
CA LEU A 165 -3.41 19.46 0.39
C LEU A 165 -4.03 19.59 1.78
N LYS A 166 -3.37 19.07 2.81
CA LYS A 166 -3.86 19.14 4.18
C LYS A 166 -3.99 20.59 4.66
N ALA A 167 -3.00 21.42 4.37
CA ALA A 167 -3.03 22.84 4.70
C ALA A 167 -4.14 23.57 3.93
N ALA A 168 -4.25 23.32 2.62
CA ALA A 168 -5.21 23.99 1.74
C ALA A 168 -6.67 23.57 2.00
N LEU A 169 -6.92 22.31 2.39
CA LEU A 169 -8.26 21.81 2.72
C LEU A 169 -8.70 22.15 4.15
N SER A 170 -7.80 22.65 5.00
CA SER A 170 -8.12 22.99 6.38
C SER A 170 -9.17 24.11 6.43
N ASN A 171 -10.40 23.76 6.80
CA ASN A 171 -11.59 24.63 6.79
C ASN A 171 -12.10 25.04 5.40
N ASP A 172 -11.68 24.37 4.33
CA ASP A 172 -12.19 24.64 2.97
C ASP A 172 -13.56 23.98 2.75
N GLU A 173 -14.44 24.66 2.01
CA GLU A 173 -15.80 24.18 1.73
C GLU A 173 -15.81 22.88 0.89
N LEU A 174 -14.76 22.62 0.10
CA LEU A 174 -14.64 21.45 -0.75
C LEU A 174 -14.69 20.15 0.07
N VAL A 175 -14.18 20.15 1.30
CA VAL A 175 -14.15 18.95 2.18
C VAL A 175 -15.51 18.28 2.30
N ARG A 176 -16.60 19.08 2.35
CA ARG A 176 -17.99 18.56 2.48
C ARG A 176 -18.48 17.85 1.22
N SER A 177 -17.88 18.17 0.07
CA SER A 177 -18.26 17.65 -1.24
C SER A 177 -17.30 16.58 -1.74
N LEU A 178 -16.26 16.22 -1.00
CA LEU A 178 -15.33 15.16 -1.38
C LEU A 178 -15.75 13.81 -0.81
N GLY A 179 -15.54 12.73 -1.54
CA GLY A 179 -15.64 11.35 -1.08
C GLY A 179 -14.29 10.80 -0.65
N HIS A 180 -13.29 10.99 -1.51
CA HIS A 180 -11.89 10.66 -1.27
C HIS A 180 -11.00 11.47 -2.21
N ILE A 181 -9.70 11.46 -1.92
CA ILE A 181 -8.67 12.05 -2.78
C ILE A 181 -7.75 10.92 -3.25
N GLU A 182 -7.37 10.91 -4.53
CA GLU A 182 -6.32 10.00 -5.01
C GLU A 182 -5.07 10.81 -5.32
N LEU A 183 -3.94 10.33 -4.84
CA LEU A 183 -2.61 10.85 -5.15
C LEU A 183 -1.91 9.83 -6.05
N LEU A 184 -1.23 10.33 -7.07
CA LEU A 184 -0.53 9.50 -8.05
C LEU A 184 0.71 10.24 -8.53
N GLU A 185 1.85 9.55 -8.52
CA GLU A 185 3.08 9.99 -9.15
C GLU A 185 3.44 9.05 -10.30
N ASP A 186 3.88 9.61 -11.41
CA ASP A 186 4.39 8.88 -12.56
C ASP A 186 5.43 9.67 -13.37
N SER A 187 5.78 9.19 -14.56
CA SER A 187 6.76 9.87 -15.42
C SER A 187 6.32 11.27 -15.85
N LYS A 188 5.01 11.59 -15.76
CA LYS A 188 4.43 12.92 -16.04
C LYS A 188 4.35 13.78 -14.77
N GLY A 189 4.94 13.35 -13.65
CA GLY A 189 4.94 14.06 -12.37
C GLY A 189 3.78 13.64 -11.45
N VAL A 190 3.34 14.55 -10.59
CA VAL A 190 2.26 14.28 -9.62
C VAL A 190 0.90 14.67 -10.20
N SER A 191 -0.11 13.89 -9.84
CA SER A 191 -1.50 14.22 -10.04
C SER A 191 -2.34 13.95 -8.81
N VAL A 192 -3.40 14.74 -8.68
CA VAL A 192 -4.41 14.66 -7.64
C VAL A 192 -5.75 14.44 -8.31
N LEU A 193 -6.57 13.53 -7.78
CA LEU A 193 -7.95 13.36 -8.19
C LEU A 193 -8.88 13.62 -7.02
N PHE A 194 -9.83 14.51 -7.22
CA PHE A 194 -10.93 14.76 -6.30
C PHE A 194 -12.16 13.98 -6.72
N ARG A 195 -12.56 13.00 -5.91
CA ARG A 195 -13.85 12.33 -6.08
C ARG A 195 -14.93 13.12 -5.38
N LEU A 196 -15.82 13.75 -6.15
CA LEU A 196 -16.92 14.55 -5.60
C LEU A 196 -18.13 13.70 -5.21
N THR A 197 -18.80 14.01 -4.11
CA THR A 197 -20.09 13.42 -3.67
C THR A 197 -21.28 14.28 -4.08
N SER A 198 -21.06 15.58 -4.32
CA SER A 198 -22.06 16.55 -4.78
C SER A 198 -21.45 17.51 -5.81
N VAL A 199 -22.32 18.18 -6.58
CA VAL A 199 -21.90 19.24 -7.50
C VAL A 199 -21.35 20.41 -6.67
N ILE A 200 -20.29 21.04 -7.16
CA ILE A 200 -19.64 22.19 -6.53
C ILE A 200 -19.77 23.44 -7.41
N ALA A 201 -19.57 24.62 -6.83
CA ALA A 201 -19.59 25.88 -7.57
C ALA A 201 -18.34 26.05 -8.45
N ASP A 202 -18.49 26.73 -9.59
CA ASP A 202 -17.38 27.00 -10.52
C ASP A 202 -16.24 27.82 -9.89
N SER A 203 -16.57 28.67 -8.91
CA SER A 203 -15.57 29.41 -8.13
C SER A 203 -14.64 28.47 -7.36
N LEU A 204 -15.18 27.39 -6.79
CA LEU A 204 -14.41 26.40 -6.04
C LEU A 204 -13.54 25.57 -6.99
N THR A 205 -14.08 25.17 -8.14
CA THR A 205 -13.30 24.52 -9.19
C THR A 205 -12.13 25.39 -9.63
N THR A 206 -12.37 26.69 -9.84
CA THR A 206 -11.34 27.66 -10.24
C THR A 206 -10.25 27.84 -9.18
N GLN A 207 -10.65 27.95 -7.90
CA GLN A 207 -9.73 28.04 -6.77
C GLN A 207 -8.78 26.83 -6.74
N TRP A 208 -9.33 25.61 -6.83
CA TRP A 208 -8.54 24.39 -6.76
C TRP A 208 -7.69 24.15 -8.00
N GLN A 209 -8.13 24.62 -9.18
CA GLN A 209 -7.29 24.62 -10.37
C GLN A 209 -6.10 25.58 -10.23
N ASN A 210 -6.26 26.71 -9.53
CA ASN A 210 -5.15 27.63 -9.25
C ASN A 210 -4.18 27.03 -8.23
N TRP A 211 -4.67 26.35 -7.20
CA TRP A 211 -3.83 25.58 -6.27
C TRP A 211 -3.03 24.50 -7.01
N ALA A 212 -3.68 23.74 -7.90
CA ALA A 212 -3.00 22.72 -8.69
C ALA A 212 -1.86 23.29 -9.54
N LYS A 213 -2.07 24.47 -10.15
CA LYS A 213 -1.04 25.20 -10.89
C LYS A 213 0.11 25.64 -10.00
N SER A 214 -0.15 26.14 -8.78
CA SER A 214 0.92 26.58 -7.86
C SER A 214 1.75 25.41 -7.32
N GLU A 215 1.16 24.23 -7.23
CA GLU A 215 1.85 22.99 -6.84
C GLU A 215 2.50 22.26 -8.03
N GLU A 216 2.35 22.78 -9.25
CA GLU A 216 2.84 22.16 -10.49
C GLU A 216 2.31 20.71 -10.69
N ILE A 217 1.06 20.47 -10.28
CA ILE A 217 0.40 19.16 -10.40
C ILE A 217 -0.76 19.20 -11.39
N VAL A 218 -1.17 18.01 -11.85
CA VAL A 218 -2.41 17.85 -12.62
C VAL A 218 -3.57 17.50 -11.69
N LEU A 219 -4.65 18.25 -11.77
CA LEU A 219 -5.87 18.02 -10.99
C LEU A 219 -6.97 17.42 -11.86
N TYR A 220 -7.49 16.28 -11.43
CA TYR A 220 -8.64 15.61 -12.04
C TYR A 220 -9.86 15.70 -11.14
N TRP A 221 -11.03 15.74 -11.78
CA TRP A 221 -12.32 15.76 -11.10
C TRP A 221 -13.12 14.53 -11.50
N GLN A 222 -13.51 13.72 -10.52
CA GLN A 222 -14.51 12.68 -10.72
C GLN A 222 -15.85 13.18 -10.19
N ALA A 223 -16.77 13.42 -11.11
CA ALA A 223 -18.10 13.94 -10.80
C ALA A 223 -18.93 12.98 -9.92
N PRO A 224 -19.96 13.48 -9.21
CA PRO A 224 -20.84 12.64 -8.42
C PRO A 224 -21.49 11.54 -9.25
N LYS A 225 -21.64 10.35 -8.66
CA LYS A 225 -22.23 9.15 -9.27
C LYS A 225 -21.48 8.58 -10.48
N GLU A 226 -20.48 9.27 -11.02
CA GLU A 226 -19.64 8.75 -12.08
C GLU A 226 -18.69 7.66 -11.56
N SER A 227 -18.39 6.70 -12.45
CA SER A 227 -17.48 5.59 -12.17
C SER A 227 -16.01 5.99 -12.31
N LYS A 228 -15.70 6.90 -13.24
CA LYS A 228 -14.37 7.48 -13.48
C LYS A 228 -14.46 8.97 -13.79
N ALA A 229 -13.35 9.69 -13.64
CA ALA A 229 -13.17 11.05 -14.13
C ALA A 229 -13.27 11.09 -15.66
N CYS A 230 -13.75 12.21 -16.20
CA CYS A 230 -13.63 12.49 -17.63
C CYS A 230 -12.22 13.01 -17.89
N VAL A 231 -11.46 12.34 -18.74
CA VAL A 231 -10.06 12.67 -19.03
C VAL A 231 -9.86 12.64 -20.54
N GLU A 232 -9.47 13.78 -21.10
CA GLU A 232 -9.14 13.90 -22.51
C GLU A 232 -7.82 13.18 -22.84
N LEU A 233 -7.62 12.81 -24.11
CA LEU A 233 -6.45 12.03 -24.53
C LEU A 233 -5.10 12.72 -24.20
N GLU A 234 -5.04 14.05 -24.27
CA GLU A 234 -3.84 14.83 -23.92
C GLU A 234 -3.54 14.86 -22.42
N ASP A 235 -4.57 14.68 -21.60
CA ASP A 235 -4.50 14.66 -20.15
C ASP A 235 -4.29 13.26 -19.58
N MET A 236 -4.26 12.23 -20.43
CA MET A 236 -3.87 10.88 -20.02
C MET A 236 -2.50 10.88 -19.35
N ARG A 237 -2.35 9.98 -18.38
CA ARG A 237 -1.11 9.78 -17.63
C ARG A 237 -0.20 8.82 -18.38
N TYR A 238 1.09 8.85 -18.06
CA TYR A 238 2.00 7.81 -18.53
C TYR A 238 3.11 7.49 -17.54
N TYR A 239 3.63 6.29 -17.65
CA TYR A 239 4.91 5.91 -17.05
C TYR A 239 5.78 5.22 -18.09
N ASP A 240 7.10 5.28 -17.88
CA ASP A 240 8.06 4.63 -18.75
C ASP A 240 8.60 3.35 -18.09
N LEU A 241 8.68 2.27 -18.86
CA LEU A 241 9.20 0.97 -18.44
C LEU A 241 9.90 0.30 -19.65
N ASP A 242 11.14 -0.16 -19.48
CA ASP A 242 11.95 -0.78 -20.55
C ASP A 242 12.03 0.07 -21.86
N ASN A 243 12.18 1.39 -21.70
CA ASN A 243 12.19 2.38 -22.79
C ASN A 243 10.89 2.46 -23.61
N MET A 244 9.77 1.98 -23.05
CA MET A 244 8.44 2.11 -23.63
C MET A 244 7.59 3.03 -22.76
N ARG A 245 6.72 3.81 -23.39
CA ARG A 245 5.75 4.69 -22.72
C ARG A 245 4.38 4.05 -22.66
N PHE A 246 3.81 3.98 -21.47
CA PHE A 246 2.51 3.37 -21.19
C PHE A 246 1.52 4.46 -20.87
N ASN A 247 0.59 4.75 -21.79
CA ASN A 247 -0.49 5.70 -21.52
C ASN A 247 -1.63 4.99 -20.79
N TYR A 248 -2.18 5.62 -19.76
CA TYR A 248 -3.25 5.05 -18.94
C TYR A 248 -4.14 6.14 -18.34
N HIS A 249 -5.36 5.77 -17.99
CA HIS A 249 -6.26 6.70 -17.30
C HIS A 249 -5.78 6.86 -15.85
N PRO A 250 -5.81 8.05 -15.22
CA PRO A 250 -5.30 8.25 -13.85
C PRO A 250 -5.93 7.32 -12.80
N GLN A 251 -7.13 6.79 -13.05
CA GLN A 251 -7.82 5.82 -12.19
C GLN A 251 -7.60 4.34 -12.55
N ASP A 252 -6.82 4.06 -13.59
CA ASP A 252 -6.42 2.69 -13.90
C ASP A 252 -5.39 2.19 -12.88
N PHE A 253 -5.38 0.87 -12.69
CA PHE A 253 -4.44 0.23 -11.79
C PHE A 253 -3.02 0.31 -12.38
N ILE A 254 -2.09 0.80 -11.57
CA ILE A 254 -0.66 0.71 -11.80
C ILE A 254 0.01 0.15 -10.55
N GLN A 255 1.23 -0.36 -10.72
CA GLN A 255 2.00 -0.90 -9.61
C GLN A 255 2.44 0.23 -8.67
N VAL A 256 2.17 0.07 -7.38
CA VAL A 256 2.38 1.12 -6.36
C VAL A 256 3.85 1.33 -6.01
N ASN A 257 4.75 0.42 -6.38
CA ASN A 257 6.18 0.49 -6.13
C ASN A 257 6.92 0.30 -7.46
N THR A 258 7.46 1.40 -8.03
CA THR A 258 8.13 1.37 -9.35
C THR A 258 9.36 0.46 -9.34
N MET A 259 10.22 0.59 -8.34
CA MET A 259 11.49 -0.14 -8.30
C MET A 259 11.26 -1.65 -8.16
N MET A 260 10.32 -2.03 -7.28
CA MET A 260 9.95 -3.43 -7.14
C MET A 260 9.29 -3.98 -8.40
N ASN A 261 8.45 -3.18 -9.05
CA ASN A 261 7.82 -3.57 -10.31
C ASN A 261 8.83 -3.81 -11.43
N GLN A 262 9.83 -2.94 -11.58
CA GLN A 262 10.91 -3.11 -12.55
C GLN A 262 11.68 -4.42 -12.30
N LYS A 263 12.07 -4.68 -11.04
CA LYS A 263 12.73 -5.93 -10.64
C LYS A 263 11.87 -7.16 -10.93
N MET A 264 10.58 -7.10 -10.59
CA MET A 264 9.63 -8.19 -10.83
C MET A 264 9.45 -8.47 -12.33
N VAL A 265 9.31 -7.44 -13.16
CA VAL A 265 9.18 -7.58 -14.62
C VAL A 265 10.46 -8.17 -15.21
N ALA A 266 11.63 -7.65 -14.82
CA ALA A 266 12.91 -8.19 -15.28
C ALA A 266 13.08 -9.67 -14.91
N GLN A 267 12.77 -10.03 -13.66
CA GLN A 267 12.88 -11.41 -13.18
C GLN A 267 11.92 -12.36 -13.91
N ALA A 268 10.67 -11.94 -14.12
CA ALA A 268 9.69 -12.77 -14.82
C ALA A 268 10.10 -13.03 -16.27
N ILE A 269 10.66 -12.02 -16.95
CA ILE A 269 11.19 -12.16 -18.30
C ILE A 269 12.41 -13.07 -18.33
N GLU A 270 13.33 -12.92 -17.37
CA GLU A 270 14.50 -13.79 -17.25
C GLU A 270 14.09 -15.26 -17.06
N TRP A 271 13.14 -15.53 -16.17
CA TRP A 271 12.63 -16.89 -15.93
C TRP A 271 11.89 -17.47 -17.12
N LEU A 272 11.10 -16.66 -17.82
CA LEU A 272 10.39 -17.10 -19.01
C LEU A 272 11.34 -17.35 -20.19
N ASN A 273 12.48 -16.66 -20.22
CA ASN A 273 13.51 -16.71 -21.26
C ASN A 273 12.94 -16.79 -22.69
N PRO A 274 12.13 -15.79 -23.09
CA PRO A 274 11.34 -15.88 -24.31
C PRO A 274 12.21 -15.72 -25.57
N THR A 275 11.85 -16.45 -26.61
CA THR A 275 12.44 -16.40 -27.94
C THR A 275 11.49 -15.73 -28.93
N GLN A 276 11.99 -15.37 -30.12
CA GLN A 276 11.16 -14.79 -31.19
C GLN A 276 10.14 -15.77 -31.79
N GLU A 277 10.25 -17.05 -31.50
CA GLU A 277 9.33 -18.08 -31.99
C GLU A 277 8.16 -18.33 -31.01
N ASP A 278 8.29 -17.86 -29.77
CA ASP A 278 7.29 -18.09 -28.73
C ASP A 278 6.02 -17.25 -28.96
N VAL A 279 4.88 -17.86 -28.64
CA VAL A 279 3.59 -17.15 -28.53
C VAL A 279 3.22 -17.09 -27.06
N ILE A 280 3.30 -15.89 -26.49
CA ILE A 280 3.08 -15.70 -25.05
C ILE A 280 1.67 -15.16 -24.80
N LEU A 281 0.97 -15.80 -23.88
CA LEU A 281 -0.32 -15.37 -23.36
C LEU A 281 -0.12 -14.69 -22.00
N ASP A 282 -0.38 -13.39 -21.93
CA ASP A 282 -0.36 -12.63 -20.67
C ASP A 282 -1.79 -12.51 -20.10
N LEU A 283 -2.11 -13.36 -19.13
CA LEU A 283 -3.40 -13.36 -18.45
C LEU A 283 -3.42 -12.30 -17.35
N PHE A 284 -4.54 -11.55 -17.24
CA PHE A 284 -4.72 -10.46 -16.28
C PHE A 284 -3.72 -9.29 -16.49
N CYS A 285 -3.38 -9.01 -17.74
CA CYS A 285 -2.32 -8.08 -18.15
C CYS A 285 -2.53 -6.61 -17.76
N GLY A 286 -3.77 -6.20 -17.43
CA GLY A 286 -4.10 -4.82 -17.08
C GLY A 286 -3.66 -3.84 -18.17
N VAL A 287 -2.85 -2.84 -17.79
CA VAL A 287 -2.26 -1.86 -18.72
C VAL A 287 -1.03 -2.37 -19.49
N GLY A 288 -0.77 -3.69 -19.48
CA GLY A 288 0.29 -4.34 -20.26
C GLY A 288 1.65 -4.41 -19.57
N ASN A 289 1.67 -4.47 -18.23
CA ASN A 289 2.89 -4.38 -17.42
C ASN A 289 3.96 -5.45 -17.76
N PHE A 290 3.54 -6.67 -18.14
CA PHE A 290 4.44 -7.73 -18.61
C PHE A 290 4.37 -7.89 -20.13
N SER A 291 3.20 -7.74 -20.73
CA SER A 291 2.97 -7.97 -22.17
C SER A 291 3.90 -7.14 -23.04
N LEU A 292 4.01 -5.83 -22.80
CA LEU A 292 4.78 -4.96 -23.68
C LEU A 292 6.31 -5.20 -23.60
N PRO A 293 6.91 -5.36 -22.40
CA PRO A 293 8.29 -5.83 -22.29
C PRO A 293 8.56 -7.19 -22.98
N LEU A 294 7.59 -8.11 -22.97
CA LEU A 294 7.68 -9.39 -23.67
C LEU A 294 7.56 -9.24 -25.19
N ALA A 295 6.66 -8.38 -25.67
CA ALA A 295 6.48 -8.10 -27.09
C ALA A 295 7.77 -7.58 -27.75
N LYS A 296 8.52 -6.72 -27.05
CA LYS A 296 9.83 -6.20 -27.50
C LYS A 296 10.86 -7.31 -27.77
N ARG A 297 10.72 -8.46 -27.12
CA ARG A 297 11.61 -9.62 -27.28
C ARG A 297 11.14 -10.58 -28.39
N GLY A 298 10.07 -10.22 -29.09
CA GLY A 298 9.59 -10.88 -30.31
C GLY A 298 8.45 -11.88 -30.09
N SER A 299 7.84 -11.90 -28.91
CA SER A 299 7.11 -13.09 -28.43
C SER A 299 5.60 -12.88 -28.18
N ILE A 300 5.03 -11.74 -28.62
CA ILE A 300 3.57 -11.52 -28.58
C ILE A 300 3.09 -11.17 -29.99
N ARG A 301 2.22 -12.04 -30.54
CA ARG A 301 1.30 -11.67 -31.61
C ARG A 301 -0.04 -11.38 -30.94
N ASP A 302 -0.40 -10.10 -30.87
CA ASP A 302 -1.68 -9.66 -30.29
C ASP A 302 -2.84 -10.38 -31.00
N TRP A 303 -3.67 -11.07 -30.21
CA TRP A 303 -5.03 -11.41 -30.61
C TRP A 303 -5.95 -10.36 -29.98
N CYS A 304 -6.05 -9.19 -30.63
CA CYS A 304 -7.20 -8.30 -30.47
C CYS A 304 -8.36 -8.80 -31.32
#